data_AF-A0A820KFL0-F1
#
_entry.id   AF-A0A820KFL0-F1
#
_cell.length_a   1.000
_cell.length_b   1.000
_cell.length_c   1.000
_cell.angle_alpha   90.00
_cell.angle_beta   90.00
_cell.angle_gamma   90.00
#
_symmetry.space_group_name_H-M   'P 1'
#
loop_
_entity.id
_entity.type
_entity.pdbx_description
1 polymer ?
#
loop_
_entity_poly.entity_id
_entity_poly.type
_entity_poly.pdbx_seq_one_letter_code
_entity_poly.pdbx_strand_id
1 'polypeptide(L)'
;NVILTNHIKICQTLLYKSRLNDIVQYQYSLCRSLLDLIKESKNKNWHIPILILTLTDLRLLTNYFTSYISRHTDGNTSPPSQRIADLSIDNDRQTSETNVTKTIELLTEAFRVCTSDRCTEQRLSKKWGAIQILNQLLKLCHRIKRYELGEQLLSFAEQSLEFRHYLLEDQKMTYDYFLGKSYLFKDDYRKATECFDPIFQRCPRFMKKNKASILIHLCVSK
;
A
#
# COMPACT_ATOMS: atom_id res chain seq x y z
N ASN A 1 -20.62 15.34 7.45
CA ASN A 1 -20.13 14.32 6.50
C ASN A 1 -18.62 14.20 6.68
N VAL A 2 -18.17 13.24 7.49
CA VAL A 2 -16.77 13.14 7.98
C VAL A 2 -15.75 13.04 6.85
N ILE A 3 -16.10 12.33 5.77
CA ILE A 3 -15.25 12.15 4.58
C ILE A 3 -14.95 13.50 3.94
N LEU A 4 -15.97 14.31 3.64
CA LEU A 4 -15.80 15.64 3.03
C LEU A 4 -15.02 16.58 3.97
N THR A 5 -15.34 16.56 5.26
CA THR A 5 -14.63 17.38 6.25
C THR A 5 -13.14 17.04 6.31
N ASN A 6 -12.78 15.76 6.34
CA ASN A 6 -11.37 15.35 6.35
C ASN A 6 -10.67 15.68 5.03
N HIS A 7 -11.34 15.51 3.88
CA HIS A 7 -10.77 15.89 2.59
C HIS A 7 -10.48 17.40 2.52
N ILE A 8 -11.41 18.24 2.98
CA ILE A 8 -11.22 19.70 3.05
C ILE A 8 -10.05 20.05 3.98
N LYS A 9 -9.98 19.41 5.16
CA LYS A 9 -8.86 19.61 6.10
C LYS A 9 -7.52 19.23 5.47
N ILE A 10 -7.45 18.14 4.69
CA ILE A 10 -6.24 17.76 3.96
C ILE A 10 -5.85 18.85 2.96
N CYS A 11 -6.79 19.31 2.12
CA CYS A 11 -6.53 20.38 1.15
C CYS A 11 -6.05 21.67 1.84
N GLN A 12 -6.71 22.08 2.93
CA GLN A 12 -6.31 23.25 3.71
C GLN A 12 -4.90 23.07 4.29
N THR A 13 -4.61 21.93 4.90
CA THR A 13 -3.31 21.64 5.54
C THR A 13 -2.18 21.63 4.51
N LEU A 14 -2.44 21.13 3.29
CA LEU A 14 -1.52 21.18 2.15
C LEU A 14 -1.28 22.61 1.67
N LEU A 15 -2.33 23.44 1.57
CA LEU A 15 -2.23 24.84 1.13
C LEU A 15 -1.47 25.70 2.14
N TYR A 16 -1.71 25.52 3.44
CA TYR A 16 -1.09 26.30 4.51
C TYR A 16 0.26 25.73 5.01
N LYS A 17 0.80 24.68 4.36
CA LYS A 17 2.07 24.00 4.73
C LYS A 17 2.15 23.64 6.22
N SER A 18 1.08 23.10 6.77
CA SER A 18 1.02 22.68 8.17
C SER A 18 1.71 21.33 8.41
N ARG A 19 1.71 20.83 9.66
CA ARG A 19 2.44 19.64 10.12
C ARG A 19 2.04 18.40 9.31
N LEU A 20 3.06 17.69 8.79
CA LEU A 20 2.87 16.49 7.96
C LEU A 20 2.10 15.38 8.68
N ASN A 21 2.28 15.23 10.00
CA ASN A 21 1.57 14.22 10.79
C ASN A 21 0.05 14.41 10.75
N ASP A 22 -0.43 15.66 10.78
CA ASP A 22 -1.86 15.96 10.76
C ASP A 22 -2.50 15.49 9.45
N ILE A 23 -1.80 15.66 8.33
CA ILE A 23 -2.24 15.15 7.02
C ILE A 23 -2.40 13.63 7.05
N VAL A 24 -1.44 12.91 7.64
CA VAL A 24 -1.51 11.45 7.80
C VAL A 24 -2.71 11.06 8.67
N GLN A 25 -2.97 11.77 9.78
CA GLN A 25 -4.12 11.50 10.65
C GLN A 25 -5.46 11.77 9.94
N TYR A 26 -5.58 12.88 9.21
CA TYR A 26 -6.80 13.20 8.47
C TYR A 26 -7.04 12.20 7.34
N GLN A 27 -5.98 11.79 6.62
CA GLN A 27 -6.09 10.77 5.58
C GLN A 27 -6.48 9.41 6.19
N TYR A 28 -5.90 9.03 7.32
CA TYR A 28 -6.27 7.81 8.03
C TYR A 28 -7.76 7.83 8.43
N SER A 29 -8.23 8.94 9.02
CA SER A 29 -9.63 9.10 9.41
C SER A 29 -10.57 9.06 8.21
N LEU A 30 -10.19 9.66 7.07
CA LEU A 30 -10.94 9.59 5.82
C LEU A 30 -11.05 8.15 5.30
N CYS A 31 -9.93 7.43 5.21
CA CYS A 31 -9.90 6.03 4.80
C CYS A 31 -10.75 5.16 5.73
N ARG A 32 -10.72 5.42 7.04
CA ARG A 32 -11.52 4.70 8.03
C ARG A 32 -13.02 4.90 7.79
N SER A 33 -13.46 6.14 7.65
CA SER A 33 -14.87 6.44 7.37
C SER A 33 -15.35 5.86 6.04
N LEU A 34 -14.50 5.87 5.00
CA LEU A 34 -14.82 5.20 3.73
C LEU A 34 -14.95 3.69 3.92
N LEU A 35 -14.05 3.05 4.67
CA LEU A 35 -14.12 1.62 4.91
C LEU A 35 -15.40 1.23 5.67
N ASP A 36 -15.81 2.04 6.65
CA ASP A 36 -17.05 1.78 7.40
C ASP A 36 -18.30 1.93 6.50
N LEU A 37 -18.33 2.94 5.62
CA LEU A 37 -19.36 3.07 4.57
C LEU A 37 -19.39 1.84 3.63
N ILE A 38 -18.23 1.26 3.33
CA ILE A 38 -18.10 0.07 2.48
C ILE A 38 -18.68 -1.17 3.15
N LYS A 39 -18.53 -1.31 4.47
CA LYS A 39 -19.12 -2.41 5.24
C LYS A 39 -20.65 -2.32 5.29
N GLU A 40 -21.19 -1.12 5.43
CA GLU A 40 -22.64 -0.88 5.50
C GLU A 40 -23.35 -1.09 4.15
N SER A 41 -22.65 -0.78 3.05
CA SER A 41 -23.22 -0.83 1.71
C SER A 41 -23.26 -2.25 1.14
N LYS A 42 -24.40 -2.94 1.27
CA LYS A 42 -24.64 -4.24 0.63
C LYS A 42 -24.75 -4.11 -0.89
N ASN A 43 -24.14 -5.04 -1.63
CA ASN A 43 -24.25 -5.18 -3.10
C ASN A 43 -23.95 -3.89 -3.91
N LYS A 44 -23.07 -3.03 -3.39
CA LYS A 44 -22.59 -1.82 -4.05
C LYS A 44 -21.06 -1.77 -3.97
N ASN A 45 -20.41 -1.47 -5.09
CA ASN A 45 -18.95 -1.43 -5.19
C ASN A 45 -18.39 -0.13 -5.82
N TRP A 46 -19.24 0.87 -6.10
CA TRP A 46 -18.83 2.14 -6.72
C TRP A 46 -17.80 2.94 -5.89
N HIS A 47 -17.72 2.68 -4.59
CA HIS A 47 -16.79 3.32 -3.65
C HIS A 47 -15.43 2.62 -3.56
N ILE A 48 -15.29 1.40 -4.09
CA ILE A 48 -14.04 0.62 -4.06
C ILE A 48 -12.90 1.35 -4.77
N PRO A 49 -13.08 1.94 -5.97
CA PRO A 49 -12.02 2.73 -6.61
C PRO A 49 -11.56 3.91 -5.72
N ILE A 50 -12.52 4.58 -5.05
CA ILE A 50 -12.24 5.72 -4.15
C ILE A 50 -11.42 5.24 -2.96
N LEU A 51 -11.81 4.13 -2.33
CA LEU A 51 -11.07 3.54 -1.22
C LEU A 51 -9.64 3.18 -1.64
N ILE A 52 -9.44 2.54 -2.79
CA ILE A 52 -8.12 2.14 -3.28
C ILE A 52 -7.23 3.36 -3.49
N LEU A 53 -7.78 4.44 -4.09
CA LEU A 53 -7.06 5.69 -4.26
C LEU A 53 -6.64 6.27 -2.90
N THR A 54 -7.58 6.40 -1.97
CA THR A 54 -7.29 6.99 -0.65
C THR A 54 -6.33 6.16 0.18
N LEU A 55 -6.38 4.83 0.07
CA LEU A 55 -5.42 3.92 0.70
C LEU A 55 -4.03 4.01 0.05
N THR A 56 -3.97 4.22 -1.26
CA THR A 56 -2.71 4.48 -1.97
C THR A 56 -2.07 5.78 -1.49
N ASP A 57 -2.88 6.84 -1.36
CA ASP A 57 -2.43 8.13 -0.83
C ASP A 57 -1.95 8.01 0.61
N LEU A 58 -2.69 7.29 1.46
CA LEU A 58 -2.29 7.01 2.84
C LEU A 58 -0.93 6.32 2.89
N ARG A 59 -0.72 5.27 2.08
CA ARG A 59 0.59 4.58 2.00
C ARG A 59 1.70 5.54 1.57
N LEU A 60 1.46 6.38 0.56
CA LEU A 60 2.45 7.32 0.05
C LEU A 60 2.80 8.39 1.09
N LEU A 61 1.80 8.96 1.77
CA LEU A 61 1.96 9.94 2.83
C LEU A 61 2.72 9.35 4.02
N THR A 62 2.34 8.16 4.49
CA THR A 62 3.05 7.44 5.55
C THR A 62 4.51 7.20 5.17
N ASN A 63 4.77 6.73 3.94
CA ASN A 63 6.13 6.52 3.46
C ASN A 63 6.94 7.80 3.38
N TYR A 64 6.32 8.87 2.90
CA TYR A 64 6.94 10.20 2.82
C TYR A 64 7.29 10.71 4.22
N PHE A 65 6.36 10.61 5.18
CA PHE A 65 6.56 10.99 6.58
C PHE A 65 7.71 10.21 7.22
N THR A 66 7.77 8.90 7.05
CA THR A 66 8.89 8.07 7.54
C THR A 66 10.23 8.47 6.91
N SER A 67 10.25 8.73 5.60
CA SER A 67 11.47 9.22 4.93
C SER A 67 11.88 10.61 5.38
N TYR A 68 10.91 11.49 5.67
CA TYR A 68 11.15 12.82 6.19
C TYR A 68 11.82 12.74 7.57
N ILE A 69 11.27 11.94 8.49
CA ILE A 69 11.83 11.76 9.83
C ILE A 69 13.23 11.17 9.77
N SER A 70 13.47 10.12 8.98
CA SER A 70 14.80 9.53 8.82
C SER A 70 15.84 10.54 8.36
N ARG A 71 15.51 11.41 7.38
CA ARG A 71 16.44 12.46 6.94
C ARG A 71 16.73 13.51 8.01
N HIS A 72 15.73 13.86 8.81
CA HIS A 72 15.90 14.81 9.92
C HIS A 72 16.66 14.20 11.09
N THR A 73 16.60 12.89 11.30
CA THR A 73 17.38 12.22 12.35
C THR A 73 18.83 11.98 11.95
N ASP A 74 19.11 11.83 10.65
CA ASP A 74 20.44 11.49 10.13
C ASP A 74 21.30 12.73 9.80
N GLY A 75 20.84 13.95 10.15
CA GLY A 75 21.69 15.14 10.30
C GLY A 75 22.14 15.89 9.04
N ASN A 76 21.71 15.53 7.82
CA ASN A 76 22.29 16.08 6.58
C ASN A 76 21.49 17.19 5.87
N THR A 77 20.53 17.83 6.54
CA THR A 77 19.94 19.09 6.04
C THR A 77 19.81 20.08 7.18
N SER A 78 20.54 21.20 7.06
CA SER A 78 20.35 22.40 7.86
C SER A 78 18.86 22.78 7.90
N PRO A 79 18.30 23.10 9.08
CA PRO A 79 16.86 23.32 9.21
C PRO A 79 16.44 24.55 8.40
N PRO A 80 15.30 24.51 7.67
CA PRO A 80 14.61 25.74 7.36
C PRO A 80 14.19 26.35 8.70
N SER A 81 14.72 27.53 8.96
CA SER A 81 14.46 28.35 10.14
C SER A 81 12.97 28.38 10.52
N GLN A 82 12.59 27.65 11.57
CA GLN A 82 11.80 28.16 12.71
C GLN A 82 11.44 27.04 13.70
N ARG A 83 12.15 27.07 14.84
CA ARG A 83 11.66 26.87 16.22
C ARG A 83 10.71 25.68 16.46
N ILE A 84 11.28 24.55 16.88
CA ILE A 84 11.20 23.94 18.22
C ILE A 84 12.23 22.79 18.17
N ALA A 85 13.41 23.05 18.71
CA ALA A 85 14.40 22.01 19.00
C ALA A 85 14.29 21.69 20.49
N ASP A 86 14.51 20.43 20.83
CA ASP A 86 14.81 19.89 22.17
C ASP A 86 13.67 19.23 22.97
N LEU A 87 12.44 19.19 22.42
CA LEU A 87 11.43 18.21 22.83
C LEU A 87 10.99 17.38 21.62
N SER A 88 11.48 16.13 21.60
CA SER A 88 10.82 14.94 21.04
C SER A 88 11.12 14.40 19.63
N ILE A 89 12.40 14.30 19.24
CA ILE A 89 12.80 13.43 18.10
C ILE A 89 12.35 11.97 18.34
N ASP A 90 12.41 11.49 19.59
CA ASP A 90 11.96 10.15 19.95
C ASP A 90 10.43 9.98 19.84
N ASN A 91 9.64 11.01 20.23
CA ASN A 91 8.18 10.95 19.99
C ASN A 91 7.85 10.95 18.50
N ASP A 92 8.62 11.65 17.66
CA ASP A 92 8.37 11.68 16.21
C ASP A 92 8.68 10.33 15.55
N ARG A 93 9.77 9.66 15.95
CA ARG A 93 10.09 8.30 15.52
C ARG A 93 8.99 7.32 15.94
N GLN A 94 8.60 7.34 17.21
CA GLN A 94 7.51 6.52 17.72
C GLN A 94 6.17 6.81 17.01
N THR A 95 5.91 8.08 16.70
CA THR A 95 4.73 8.50 15.93
C THR A 95 4.78 7.94 14.50
N SER A 96 5.94 7.95 13.84
CA SER A 96 6.11 7.31 12.53
C SER A 96 5.83 5.82 12.56
N GLU A 97 6.41 5.10 13.53
CA GLU A 97 6.16 3.65 13.68
C GLU A 97 4.69 3.35 13.98
N THR A 98 4.05 4.19 14.80
CA THR A 98 2.62 4.11 15.09
C THR A 98 1.78 4.34 13.83
N ASN A 99 2.11 5.36 13.03
CA ASN A 99 1.41 5.67 11.78
C ASN A 99 1.55 4.55 10.74
N VAL A 100 2.75 3.98 10.61
CA VAL A 100 3.00 2.80 9.76
C VAL A 100 2.15 1.63 10.22
N THR A 101 2.15 1.32 11.52
CA THR A 101 1.39 0.19 12.08
C THR A 101 -0.11 0.37 11.85
N LYS A 102 -0.66 1.55 12.17
CA LYS A 102 -2.06 1.90 11.88
C LYS A 102 -2.40 1.78 10.39
N THR A 103 -1.50 2.21 9.51
CA THR A 103 -1.71 2.10 8.06
C THR A 103 -1.80 0.63 7.62
N ILE A 104 -0.94 -0.24 8.13
CA ILE A 104 -0.97 -1.68 7.84
C ILE A 104 -2.26 -2.31 8.35
N GLU A 105 -2.66 -2.00 9.58
CA GLU A 105 -3.89 -2.52 10.18
C GLU A 105 -5.12 -2.14 9.35
N LEU A 106 -5.23 -0.86 8.97
CA LEU A 106 -6.34 -0.38 8.16
C LEU A 106 -6.36 -1.00 6.75
N LEU A 107 -5.20 -1.11 6.10
CA LEU A 107 -5.08 -1.76 4.80
C LEU A 107 -5.44 -3.26 4.88
N THR A 108 -5.00 -3.95 5.93
CA THR A 108 -5.30 -5.37 6.18
C THR A 108 -6.79 -5.58 6.43
N GLU A 109 -7.41 -4.68 7.20
CA GLU A 109 -8.85 -4.70 7.41
C GLU A 109 -9.62 -4.46 6.11
N ALA A 110 -9.20 -3.48 5.31
CA ALA A 110 -9.80 -3.20 4.01
C ALA A 110 -9.68 -4.40 3.05
N PHE A 111 -8.52 -5.07 3.04
CA PHE A 111 -8.31 -6.30 2.31
C PHE A 111 -9.29 -7.39 2.74
N ARG A 112 -9.40 -7.65 4.06
CA ARG A 112 -10.32 -8.65 4.62
C ARG A 112 -11.78 -8.35 4.30
N VAL A 113 -12.20 -7.09 4.37
CA VAL A 113 -13.57 -6.67 4.00
C VAL A 113 -13.87 -7.01 2.54
N CYS A 114 -12.91 -6.79 1.64
CA CYS A 114 -13.09 -7.11 0.22
C CYS A 114 -13.08 -8.62 -0.05
N THR A 115 -12.23 -9.40 0.62
CA THR A 115 -12.12 -10.86 0.40
C THR A 115 -13.28 -11.62 1.03
N SER A 116 -13.85 -11.11 2.12
CA SER A 116 -15.02 -11.69 2.82
C SER A 116 -16.36 -11.34 2.17
N ASP A 117 -16.36 -10.59 1.07
CA ASP A 117 -17.57 -10.23 0.35
C ASP A 117 -18.26 -11.49 -0.22
N ARG A 118 -19.56 -11.63 0.07
CA ARG A 118 -20.37 -12.79 -0.34
C ARG A 118 -21.26 -12.50 -1.54
N CYS A 119 -21.05 -11.36 -2.20
CA CYS A 119 -21.81 -11.02 -3.40
C CYS A 119 -21.54 -12.07 -4.49
N THR A 120 -22.59 -12.75 -4.93
CA THR A 120 -22.53 -13.78 -5.97
C THR A 120 -22.42 -13.16 -7.37
N GLU A 121 -22.95 -11.94 -7.53
CA GLU A 121 -22.82 -11.20 -8.79
C GLU A 121 -21.41 -10.61 -8.91
N GLN A 122 -20.65 -11.18 -9.85
CA GLN A 122 -19.26 -10.81 -10.10
C GLN A 122 -19.07 -9.29 -10.28
N ARG A 123 -19.98 -8.64 -11.00
CA ARG A 123 -19.92 -7.20 -11.31
C ARG A 123 -20.16 -6.29 -10.11
N LEU A 124 -20.89 -6.75 -9.10
CA LEU A 124 -21.20 -5.99 -7.89
C LEU A 124 -20.31 -6.35 -6.70
N SER A 125 -19.50 -7.41 -6.85
CA SER A 125 -18.59 -7.85 -5.81
C SER A 125 -17.54 -6.78 -5.49
N LYS A 126 -17.09 -6.78 -4.24
CA LYS A 126 -15.97 -5.96 -3.74
C LYS A 126 -14.63 -6.70 -3.87
N LYS A 127 -14.66 -8.01 -4.19
CA LYS A 127 -13.46 -8.87 -4.33
C LYS A 127 -12.45 -8.33 -5.33
N TRP A 128 -12.91 -7.62 -6.37
CA TRP A 128 -12.01 -7.03 -7.36
C TRP A 128 -11.05 -5.99 -6.77
N GLY A 129 -11.45 -5.30 -5.70
CA GLY A 129 -10.58 -4.33 -5.02
C GLY A 129 -9.51 -4.96 -4.14
N ALA A 130 -9.70 -6.23 -3.72
CA ALA A 130 -8.84 -6.90 -2.76
C ALA A 130 -7.38 -6.95 -3.23
N ILE A 131 -7.15 -7.27 -4.49
CA ILE A 131 -5.80 -7.42 -5.03
C ILE A 131 -5.05 -6.10 -5.17
N GLN A 132 -5.75 -5.00 -5.45
CA GLN A 132 -5.14 -3.67 -5.51
C GLN A 132 -4.72 -3.22 -4.12
N ILE A 133 -5.57 -3.50 -3.11
CA ILE A 133 -5.26 -3.27 -1.69
C ILE A 133 -4.08 -4.15 -1.26
N LEU A 134 -4.06 -5.43 -1.66
CA LEU A 134 -2.94 -6.34 -1.39
C LEU A 134 -1.64 -5.81 -1.99
N ASN A 135 -1.65 -5.31 -3.22
CA ASN A 135 -0.46 -4.70 -3.83
C ASN A 135 0.03 -3.48 -3.04
N GLN A 136 -0.86 -2.66 -2.48
CA GLN A 136 -0.44 -1.56 -1.58
C GLN A 136 0.15 -2.09 -0.27
N LEU A 137 -0.46 -3.13 0.33
CA LEU A 137 0.07 -3.82 1.51
C LEU A 137 1.47 -4.36 1.28
N LEU A 138 1.68 -5.11 0.19
CA LEU A 138 2.97 -5.71 -0.12
C LEU A 138 4.05 -4.67 -0.35
N LYS A 139 3.74 -3.56 -1.03
CA LYS A 139 4.65 -2.41 -1.18
C LYS A 139 5.05 -1.81 0.17
N LEU A 140 4.10 -1.68 1.10
CA LEU A 140 4.38 -1.16 2.44
C LEU A 140 5.21 -2.14 3.26
N CYS A 141 4.78 -3.42 3.35
CA CYS A 141 5.44 -4.48 4.11
C CYS A 141 6.90 -4.65 3.69
N HIS A 142 7.18 -4.67 2.39
CA HIS A 142 8.53 -4.76 1.87
C HIS A 142 9.40 -3.56 2.23
N ARG A 143 8.84 -2.34 2.19
CA ARG A 143 9.57 -1.13 2.53
C ARG A 143 10.01 -1.12 4.00
N ILE A 144 9.13 -1.56 4.90
CA ILE A 144 9.37 -1.61 6.35
C ILE A 144 10.05 -2.91 6.80
N LYS A 145 10.39 -3.80 5.86
CA LYS A 145 11.02 -5.11 6.10
C LYS A 145 10.19 -6.07 6.96
N ARG A 146 8.85 -5.93 6.99
CA ARG A 146 7.93 -6.92 7.60
C ARG A 146 7.58 -8.00 6.58
N TYR A 147 8.58 -8.79 6.18
CA TYR A 147 8.44 -9.79 5.11
C TYR A 147 7.48 -10.92 5.48
N GLU A 148 7.47 -11.36 6.73
CA GLU A 148 6.59 -12.44 7.21
C GLU A 148 5.11 -12.13 6.98
N LEU A 149 4.65 -10.91 7.31
CA LEU A 149 3.29 -10.47 7.02
C LEU A 149 3.00 -10.47 5.51
N GLY A 150 3.96 -10.03 4.71
CA GLY A 150 3.84 -10.06 3.24
C GLY A 150 3.66 -11.48 2.70
N GLU A 151 4.43 -12.44 3.21
CA GLU A 151 4.34 -13.85 2.86
C GLU A 151 3.00 -14.49 3.25
N GLN A 152 2.50 -14.18 4.45
CA GLN A 152 1.17 -14.63 4.90
C GLN A 152 0.06 -14.12 3.97
N LEU A 153 0.11 -12.84 3.61
CA LEU A 153 -0.86 -12.21 2.72
C LEU A 153 -0.79 -12.76 1.28
N LEU A 154 0.42 -13.00 0.77
CA LEU A 154 0.61 -13.62 -0.55
C LEU A 154 0.07 -15.06 -0.58
N SER A 155 0.38 -15.85 0.43
CA SER A 155 -0.07 -17.25 0.54
C SER A 155 -1.60 -17.33 0.60
N PHE A 156 -2.24 -16.46 1.36
CA PHE A 156 -3.70 -16.35 1.40
C PHE A 156 -4.29 -16.01 0.01
N ALA A 157 -3.68 -15.06 -0.69
CA ALA A 157 -4.15 -14.64 -2.02
C ALA A 157 -3.91 -15.71 -3.10
N GLU A 158 -2.84 -16.48 -2.99
CA GLU A 158 -2.53 -17.59 -3.91
C GLU A 158 -3.58 -18.71 -3.81
N GLN A 159 -4.01 -19.05 -2.59
CA GLN A 159 -5.06 -20.05 -2.34
C GLN A 159 -6.44 -19.58 -2.83
N SER A 160 -6.65 -18.27 -2.88
CA SER A 160 -7.92 -17.65 -3.22
C SER A 160 -7.94 -17.22 -4.69
N LEU A 161 -8.07 -18.19 -5.59
CA LEU A 161 -8.01 -18.03 -7.06
C LEU A 161 -9.01 -17.00 -7.63
N GLU A 162 -10.11 -16.74 -6.94
CA GLU A 162 -11.23 -15.92 -7.41
C GLU A 162 -10.86 -14.46 -7.72
N PHE A 163 -9.81 -13.92 -7.11
CA PHE A 163 -9.45 -12.51 -7.26
C PHE A 163 -8.68 -12.23 -8.55
N ARG A 164 -8.09 -13.25 -9.20
CA ARG A 164 -7.19 -13.06 -10.35
C ARG A 164 -7.91 -12.60 -11.62
N HIS A 165 -9.19 -12.92 -11.77
CA HIS A 165 -9.99 -12.57 -12.96
C HIS A 165 -10.33 -11.08 -13.07
N TYR A 166 -10.30 -10.37 -11.95
CA TYR A 166 -10.71 -8.96 -11.87
C TYR A 166 -9.56 -7.97 -12.09
N LEU A 167 -8.37 -8.49 -12.29
CA LEU A 167 -7.16 -7.71 -12.27
C LEU A 167 -6.95 -6.93 -13.57
N LEU A 168 -6.72 -5.63 -13.41
CA LEU A 168 -6.02 -4.85 -14.43
C LEU A 168 -4.60 -5.41 -14.60
N GLU A 169 -4.08 -5.31 -15.82
CA GLU A 169 -2.82 -5.95 -16.20
C GLU A 169 -1.63 -5.45 -15.37
N ASP A 170 -1.59 -4.16 -15.05
CA ASP A 170 -0.57 -3.54 -14.18
C ASP A 170 -0.61 -4.07 -12.74
N GLN A 171 -1.81 -4.38 -12.25
CA GLN A 171 -2.02 -4.93 -10.92
C GLN A 171 -1.60 -6.41 -10.88
N LYS A 172 -1.81 -7.18 -11.97
CA LYS A 172 -1.28 -8.55 -12.10
C LYS A 172 0.23 -8.54 -12.03
N MET A 173 0.86 -7.69 -12.84
CA MET A 173 2.33 -7.60 -12.88
C MET A 173 2.93 -7.25 -11.53
N THR A 174 2.26 -6.38 -10.75
CA THR A 174 2.71 -6.04 -9.39
C THR A 174 2.58 -7.23 -8.44
N TYR A 175 1.48 -7.97 -8.50
CA TYR A 175 1.27 -9.17 -7.68
C TYR A 175 2.28 -10.26 -8.04
N ASP A 176 2.42 -10.59 -9.32
CA ASP A 176 3.35 -11.61 -9.83
C ASP A 176 4.80 -11.27 -9.45
N TYR A 177 5.18 -9.99 -9.44
CA TYR A 177 6.49 -9.56 -8.96
C TYR A 177 6.72 -9.94 -7.48
N PHE A 178 5.74 -9.70 -6.61
CA PHE A 178 5.88 -10.06 -5.20
C PHE A 178 5.78 -11.57 -4.97
N LEU A 179 4.94 -12.28 -5.74
CA LEU A 179 4.84 -13.73 -5.71
C LEU A 179 6.15 -14.39 -6.15
N GLY A 180 6.78 -13.90 -7.21
CA GLY A 180 8.11 -14.37 -7.65
C GLY A 180 9.19 -14.19 -6.58
N LYS A 181 9.14 -13.08 -5.83
CA LYS A 181 10.04 -12.85 -4.69
C LYS A 181 9.80 -13.83 -3.53
N SER A 182 8.54 -14.18 -3.26
CA SER A 182 8.18 -15.22 -2.30
C SER A 182 8.79 -16.57 -2.68
N TYR A 183 8.71 -16.94 -3.96
CA TYR A 183 9.32 -18.18 -4.44
C TYR A 183 10.85 -18.16 -4.38
N LEU A 184 11.50 -17.03 -4.69
CA LEU A 184 12.94 -16.87 -4.47
C LEU A 184 13.32 -17.08 -3.00
N PHE A 185 12.55 -16.52 -2.07
CA PHE A 185 12.79 -16.71 -0.64
C PHE A 185 12.63 -18.17 -0.20
N LYS A 186 11.81 -18.95 -0.91
CA LYS A 186 11.56 -20.38 -0.68
C LYS A 186 12.47 -21.30 -1.52
N ASP A 187 13.49 -20.74 -2.18
CA ASP A 187 14.39 -21.45 -3.10
C ASP A 187 13.68 -22.17 -4.27
N ASP A 188 12.45 -21.79 -4.63
CA ASP A 188 11.73 -22.30 -5.80
C ASP A 188 12.03 -21.41 -7.03
N TYR A 189 13.27 -21.51 -7.52
CA TYR A 189 13.79 -20.73 -8.65
C TYR A 189 12.96 -20.90 -9.93
N ARG A 190 12.37 -22.09 -10.13
CA ARG A 190 11.51 -22.38 -11.28
C ARG A 190 10.24 -21.54 -11.25
N LYS A 191 9.49 -21.59 -10.14
CA LYS A 191 8.26 -20.78 -10.02
C LYS A 191 8.55 -19.29 -9.97
N ALA A 192 9.69 -18.89 -9.40
CA ALA A 192 10.14 -17.50 -9.45
C ALA A 192 10.32 -17.02 -10.91
N THR A 193 11.00 -17.81 -11.73
CA THR A 193 11.18 -17.51 -13.17
C THR A 193 9.85 -17.45 -13.91
N GLU A 194 8.94 -18.39 -13.66
CA GLU A 194 7.59 -18.40 -14.24
C GLU A 194 6.78 -17.14 -13.88
N CYS A 195 7.03 -16.54 -12.72
CA CYS A 195 6.43 -15.26 -12.35
C CYS A 195 7.12 -14.07 -13.05
N PHE A 196 8.46 -14.04 -13.06
CA PHE A 196 9.21 -12.87 -13.51
C PHE A 196 9.34 -12.73 -15.04
N ASP A 197 9.47 -13.83 -15.78
CA ASP A 197 9.67 -13.79 -17.24
C ASP A 197 8.49 -13.09 -17.96
N PRO A 198 7.23 -13.48 -17.70
CA PRO A 198 6.07 -12.85 -18.34
C PRO A 198 5.94 -11.36 -18.02
N ILE A 199 6.25 -10.95 -16.78
CA ILE A 199 6.14 -9.53 -16.39
C ILE A 199 7.31 -8.70 -16.96
N PHE A 200 8.50 -9.27 -17.14
CA PHE A 200 9.63 -8.58 -17.77
C PHE A 200 9.35 -8.27 -19.24
N GLN A 201 8.79 -9.24 -19.96
CA GLN A 201 8.41 -9.11 -21.36
C GLN A 201 7.31 -8.05 -21.54
N ARG A 202 6.27 -8.08 -20.69
CA ARG A 202 5.14 -7.14 -20.71
C ARG A 202 5.47 -5.75 -20.17
N CYS A 203 6.48 -5.62 -19.30
CA CYS A 203 6.84 -4.33 -18.71
C CYS A 203 7.25 -3.31 -19.78
N PRO A 204 6.56 -2.15 -19.89
CA PRO A 204 6.85 -1.14 -20.90
C PRO A 204 8.28 -0.60 -20.80
N ARG A 205 8.89 -0.30 -21.95
CA ARG A 205 10.29 0.16 -22.03
C ARG A 205 10.55 1.48 -21.27
N PHE A 206 9.54 2.34 -21.13
CA PHE A 206 9.69 3.61 -20.41
C PHE A 206 9.74 3.41 -18.87
N MET A 207 9.25 2.29 -18.34
CA MET A 207 9.30 1.96 -16.91
C MET A 207 10.65 1.35 -16.50
N LYS A 208 11.75 2.05 -16.82
CA LYS A 208 13.13 1.53 -16.68
C LYS A 208 13.45 0.98 -15.28
N LYS A 209 13.01 1.67 -14.22
CA LYS A 209 13.24 1.26 -12.82
C LYS A 209 12.55 -0.08 -12.50
N ASN A 210 11.30 -0.25 -12.91
CA ASN A 210 10.55 -1.48 -12.70
C ASN A 210 11.18 -2.63 -13.49
N LYS A 211 11.52 -2.37 -14.76
CA LYS A 211 12.14 -3.36 -15.63
C LYS A 211 13.50 -3.83 -15.12
N ALA A 212 14.34 -2.91 -14.63
CA ALA A 212 15.60 -3.25 -13.99
C ALA A 212 15.41 -4.06 -12.70
N SER A 213 14.42 -3.69 -11.87
CA SER A 213 14.10 -4.45 -10.65
C SER A 213 13.69 -5.89 -10.97
N ILE A 214 12.85 -6.10 -11.98
CA ILE A 214 12.47 -7.45 -12.43
C ILE A 214 13.69 -8.21 -12.94
N LEU A 215 14.53 -7.57 -13.76
CA LEU A 215 15.72 -8.19 -14.33
C LEU A 215 16.70 -8.68 -13.26
N ILE A 216 16.92 -7.90 -12.20
CA ILE A 216 17.79 -8.31 -11.08
C ILE A 216 17.30 -9.63 -10.47
N HIS A 217 15.99 -9.78 -10.27
CA HIS A 217 15.44 -11.01 -9.70
C HIS A 217 15.46 -12.17 -10.71
N LEU A 218 15.32 -11.90 -12.01
CA LEU A 218 15.49 -12.90 -13.07
C LEU A 218 16.91 -13.44 -13.14
N CYS A 219 17.92 -12.61 -12.93
CA CYS A 219 19.32 -13.05 -12.89
C CYS A 219 19.61 -13.96 -11.69
N VAL A 220 18.83 -13.87 -10.62
CA VAL A 220 18.95 -14.75 -9.45
C VAL A 220 18.15 -16.04 -9.66
N SER A 221 17.05 -16.00 -10.42
CA SER A 221 16.16 -17.15 -10.61
C SER A 221 16.57 -18.11 -11.74
N LYS A 222 17.54 -17.72 -12.57
CA LYS A 222 18.07 -18.49 -13.71
C LYS A 222 19.51 -18.89 -13.46
#